data_AF-A0AAX6R521-F1
#
_entry.id   AF-A0AAX6R521-F1
#
_cell.length_a   1.000
_cell.length_b   1.000
_cell.length_c   1.000
_cell.angle_alpha   90.00
_cell.angle_beta   90.00
_cell.angle_gamma   90.00
#
_symmetry.space_group_name_H-M   'P 1'
#
loop_
_entity.id
_entity.type
_entity.pdbx_description
1 polymer ?
#
loop_
_entity_poly.entity_id
_entity_poly.type
_entity_poly.pdbx_seq_one_letter_code
_entity_poly.pdbx_strand_id
1 'polypeptide(L)'
;MAMKNETLLTEFVLTGLPCQTEWQIFLFILFLGIYLVTIVGNLGLITLIRNDSHLHIPMYLFLGNLAFVDTWLSSTVTPKMLVNFLNMSKMITFSECMIQFFSFAISATTECFLLAAMAYDRYVAICKPLPYPVIMTNRLCFQLLVLSFVGGFLHALIHESFLFRLTFCNQKASVIQKTNDKNK
;
A
#
# COMPACT_ATOMS: atom_id res chain seq x y z
N MET A 1 46.78 -11.05 0.61
CA MET A 1 45.38 -11.42 0.32
C MET A 1 44.50 -10.62 1.28
N ALA A 2 44.13 -9.40 0.89
CA ALA A 2 43.39 -8.48 1.76
C ALA A 2 41.90 -8.82 1.69
N MET A 3 41.35 -9.26 2.83
CA MET A 3 39.92 -9.53 3.00
C MET A 3 39.18 -8.18 2.96
N LYS A 4 38.42 -7.97 1.88
CA LYS A 4 37.52 -6.83 1.71
C LYS A 4 36.33 -7.04 2.63
N ASN A 5 36.34 -6.41 3.81
CA ASN A 5 35.14 -6.31 4.65
C ASN A 5 34.16 -5.34 3.98
N GLU A 6 33.43 -5.83 2.99
CA GLU A 6 32.18 -5.23 2.50
C GLU A 6 31.20 -5.28 3.67
N THR A 7 31.09 -4.19 4.43
CA THR A 7 30.04 -4.02 5.44
C THR A 7 28.70 -3.99 4.71
N LEU A 8 28.07 -5.16 4.57
CA LEU A 8 26.67 -5.32 4.21
C LEU A 8 25.85 -4.59 5.27
N LEU A 9 25.44 -3.37 4.95
CA LEU A 9 24.58 -2.53 5.78
C LEU A 9 23.16 -3.13 5.75
N THR A 10 22.98 -4.26 6.46
CA THR A 10 21.80 -5.15 6.37
C THR A 10 20.76 -4.92 7.45
N GLU A 11 20.98 -3.96 8.33
CA GLU A 11 20.06 -3.67 9.43
C GLU A 11 19.84 -2.15 9.51
N PHE A 12 18.70 -1.71 8.98
CA PHE A 12 18.20 -0.37 9.26
C PHE A 12 17.52 -0.42 10.63
N VAL A 13 18.22 0.05 11.66
CA VAL A 13 17.62 0.33 12.97
C VAL A 13 16.72 1.55 12.79
N LEU A 14 15.44 1.31 12.54
CA LEU A 14 14.43 2.36 12.62
C LEU A 14 14.25 2.66 14.11
N THR A 15 14.96 3.67 14.62
CA THR A 15 14.87 4.13 16.01
C THR A 15 13.44 4.64 16.28
N GLY A 16 12.51 3.73 16.57
CA GLY A 16 11.10 4.05 16.78
C GLY A 16 10.92 4.97 17.99
N LEU A 17 9.87 5.80 17.98
CA LEU A 17 9.55 6.83 18.96
C LEU A 17 9.93 6.45 20.41
N PRO A 18 10.62 7.33 21.16
CA PRO A 18 10.84 7.18 22.60
C PRO A 18 9.55 7.54 23.35
N CYS A 19 8.51 6.73 23.19
CA CYS A 19 7.26 6.89 23.96
C CYS A 19 7.28 5.93 25.15
N GLN A 20 6.88 6.43 26.32
CA GLN A 20 6.68 5.64 27.54
C GLN A 20 5.79 4.43 27.25
N THR A 21 6.05 3.30 27.92
CA THR A 21 5.38 2.00 27.76
C THR A 21 3.84 2.10 27.75
N GLU A 22 3.26 3.05 28.48
CA GLU A 22 1.81 3.28 28.53
C GLU A 22 1.21 3.72 27.17
N TRP A 23 1.91 4.56 26.41
CA TRP A 23 1.44 5.01 25.08
C TRP A 23 1.48 3.89 24.04
N GLN A 24 2.41 2.95 24.15
CA GLN A 24 2.49 1.81 23.25
C GLN A 24 1.27 0.89 23.40
N ILE A 25 0.82 0.66 24.64
CA ILE A 25 -0.37 -0.16 24.93
C ILE A 25 -1.62 0.51 24.38
N PHE A 26 -1.77 1.83 24.58
CA PHE A 26 -2.89 2.58 24.03
C PHE A 26 -2.94 2.50 22.49
N LEU A 27 -1.80 2.75 21.83
CA LEU A 27 -1.69 2.65 20.37
C LEU A 27 -1.98 1.23 19.88
N PHE A 28 -1.49 0.21 20.57
CA PHE A 28 -1.78 -1.19 20.25
C PHE A 28 -3.29 -1.47 20.24
N ILE A 29 -4.01 -1.09 21.31
CA ILE A 29 -5.47 -1.30 21.41
C ILE A 29 -6.19 -0.53 20.32
N LEU A 30 -5.81 0.73 20.07
CA LEU A 30 -6.39 1.57 19.04
C LEU A 30 -6.23 0.96 17.64
N PHE A 31 -5.01 0.57 17.26
CA PHE A 31 -4.73 -0.01 15.95
C PHE A 31 -5.34 -1.41 15.78
N LEU A 32 -5.42 -2.21 16.84
CA LEU A 32 -6.12 -3.48 16.84
C LEU A 32 -7.62 -3.29 16.61
N GLY A 33 -8.24 -2.31 17.28
CA GLY A 33 -9.64 -1.96 17.08
C GLY A 33 -9.93 -1.54 15.63
N ILE A 34 -9.12 -0.62 15.09
CA ILE A 34 -9.22 -0.19 13.70
C ILE A 34 -9.07 -1.39 12.76
N TYR A 35 -8.09 -2.26 12.98
CA TYR A 35 -7.88 -3.47 12.17
C TYR A 35 -9.11 -4.37 12.12
N LEU A 36 -9.69 -4.70 13.29
CA LEU A 36 -10.87 -5.57 13.35
C LEU A 36 -12.06 -4.95 12.63
N VAL A 37 -12.31 -3.66 12.84
CA VAL A 37 -13.39 -2.93 12.16
C VAL A 37 -13.17 -2.93 10.65
N THR A 38 -11.96 -2.65 10.18
CA THR A 38 -11.64 -2.64 8.74
C THR A 38 -11.81 -4.01 8.11
N ILE A 39 -11.29 -5.08 8.73
CA ILE A 39 -11.40 -6.43 8.20
C ILE A 39 -12.85 -6.90 8.16
N VAL A 40 -13.59 -6.74 9.27
CA VAL A 40 -15.00 -7.15 9.35
C VAL A 40 -15.86 -6.33 8.38
N GLY A 41 -15.65 -5.01 8.31
CA GLY A 41 -16.39 -4.13 7.42
C GLY A 41 -16.18 -4.47 5.95
N ASN A 42 -14.93 -4.60 5.52
CA ASN A 42 -14.61 -4.85 4.11
C ASN A 42 -14.96 -6.28 3.68
N LEU A 43 -14.72 -7.30 4.50
CA LEU A 43 -15.17 -8.67 4.21
C LEU A 43 -16.70 -8.77 4.19
N GLY A 44 -17.37 -8.09 5.12
CA GLY A 44 -18.82 -7.97 5.13
C GLY A 44 -19.36 -7.36 3.85
N LEU A 45 -18.75 -6.26 3.38
CA LEU A 45 -19.11 -5.59 2.13
C LEU A 45 -18.90 -6.49 0.91
N ILE A 46 -17.76 -7.18 0.82
CA ILE A 46 -17.49 -8.14 -0.26
C ILE A 46 -18.54 -9.27 -0.26
N THR A 47 -18.86 -9.80 0.92
CA THR A 47 -19.85 -10.88 1.08
C THR A 47 -21.24 -10.42 0.68
N LEU A 48 -21.63 -9.20 1.08
CA LEU A 48 -22.91 -8.60 0.73
C LEU A 48 -23.05 -8.44 -0.80
N ILE A 49 -22.03 -7.90 -1.46
CA ILE A 49 -22.01 -7.71 -2.91
C ILE A 49 -22.08 -9.07 -3.64
N ARG A 50 -21.44 -10.11 -3.11
CA ARG A 50 -21.46 -11.47 -3.69
C ARG A 50 -22.81 -12.17 -3.53
N ASN A 51 -23.51 -11.91 -2.43
CA ASN A 51 -24.75 -12.61 -2.09
C ASN A 51 -26.00 -11.98 -2.72
N ASP A 52 -25.97 -10.67 -2.99
CA ASP A 52 -27.09 -9.96 -3.58
C ASP A 52 -26.85 -9.62 -5.07
N SER A 53 -27.53 -10.36 -5.95
CA SER A 53 -27.47 -10.14 -7.39
C SER A 53 -28.04 -8.78 -7.84
N HIS A 54 -28.90 -8.12 -7.06
CA HIS A 54 -29.39 -6.78 -7.37
C HIS A 54 -28.32 -5.70 -7.18
N LEU A 55 -27.27 -6.01 -6.42
CA LEU A 55 -26.09 -5.15 -6.28
C LEU A 55 -25.07 -5.33 -7.42
N HIS A 56 -25.33 -6.14 -8.46
CA HIS A 56 -24.43 -6.28 -9.62
C HIS A 56 -24.45 -5.06 -10.58
N ILE A 57 -24.43 -3.85 -10.02
CA ILE A 57 -24.27 -2.59 -10.76
C ILE A 57 -22.76 -2.29 -10.85
N PRO A 58 -22.25 -1.72 -11.95
CA PRO A 58 -20.85 -1.31 -12.13
C PRO A 58 -20.16 -0.72 -10.89
N MET A 59 -20.85 0.16 -10.19
CA MET A 59 -20.34 0.82 -8.98
C MET A 59 -19.98 -0.15 -7.85
N TYR A 60 -20.81 -1.16 -7.58
CA TYR A 60 -20.57 -2.12 -6.51
C TYR A 60 -19.44 -3.10 -6.87
N LEU A 61 -19.22 -3.38 -8.17
CA LEU A 61 -18.04 -4.12 -8.61
C LEU A 61 -16.75 -3.39 -8.25
N PHE A 62 -16.67 -2.08 -8.51
CA PHE A 62 -15.51 -1.28 -8.10
C PHE A 62 -15.37 -1.21 -6.58
N LEU A 63 -16.49 -1.03 -5.86
CA LEU A 63 -16.51 -0.97 -4.40
C LEU A 63 -16.03 -2.28 -3.75
N GLY A 64 -16.42 -3.43 -4.29
CA GLY A 64 -15.95 -4.73 -3.80
C GLY A 64 -14.45 -4.95 -4.03
N ASN A 65 -13.91 -4.46 -5.16
CA ASN A 65 -12.46 -4.49 -5.40
C ASN A 65 -11.70 -3.49 -4.52
N LEU A 66 -12.29 -2.32 -4.24
CA LEU A 66 -11.74 -1.36 -3.28
C LEU A 66 -11.65 -1.98 -1.88
N ALA A 67 -12.72 -2.61 -1.41
CA ALA A 67 -12.75 -3.33 -0.14
C ALA A 67 -11.71 -4.47 -0.08
N PHE A 68 -11.48 -5.15 -1.21
CA PHE A 68 -10.44 -6.18 -1.30
C PHE A 68 -9.04 -5.59 -1.16
N VAL A 69 -8.75 -4.49 -1.85
CA VAL A 69 -7.46 -3.77 -1.76
C VAL A 69 -7.24 -3.23 -0.34
N ASP A 70 -8.26 -2.64 0.29
CA ASP A 70 -8.17 -2.15 1.67
C ASP A 70 -7.89 -3.28 2.67
N THR A 71 -8.53 -4.45 2.49
CA THR A 71 -8.32 -5.65 3.31
C THR A 71 -6.90 -6.18 3.14
N TRP A 72 -6.41 -6.24 1.90
CA TRP A 72 -5.05 -6.65 1.56
C TRP A 72 -4.01 -5.73 2.20
N LEU A 73 -4.19 -4.42 2.04
CA LEU A 73 -3.30 -3.40 2.59
C LEU A 73 -3.26 -3.46 4.12
N SER A 74 -4.43 -3.50 4.75
CA SER A 74 -4.58 -3.60 6.21
C SER A 74 -3.91 -4.85 6.76
N SER A 75 -4.02 -5.99 6.06
CA SER A 75 -3.40 -7.25 6.45
C SER A 75 -1.87 -7.26 6.29
N THR A 76 -1.33 -6.44 5.39
CA THR A 76 0.13 -6.37 5.14
C THR A 76 0.82 -5.39 6.11
N VAL A 77 0.16 -4.29 6.44
CA VAL A 77 0.73 -3.20 7.25
C VAL A 77 0.46 -3.40 8.74
N THR A 78 -0.80 -3.64 9.11
CA THR A 78 -1.24 -3.56 10.51
C THR A 78 -0.67 -4.67 11.40
N PRO A 79 -0.63 -5.95 11.00
CA PRO A 79 -0.08 -7.02 11.85
C PRO A 79 1.39 -6.79 12.20
N LYS A 80 2.19 -6.31 11.25
CA LYS A 80 3.61 -5.99 11.50
C LYS A 80 3.78 -4.80 12.42
N MET A 81 2.99 -3.74 12.21
CA MET A 81 2.98 -2.59 13.10
C MET A 81 2.56 -2.98 14.53
N LEU A 82 1.58 -3.89 14.65
CA LEU A 82 1.10 -4.41 15.93
C LEU A 82 2.15 -5.24 16.67
N VAL A 83 2.85 -6.13 15.96
CA VAL A 83 3.99 -6.90 16.50
C VAL A 83 5.12 -5.97 16.95
N ASN A 84 5.37 -4.89 16.20
CA ASN A 84 6.39 -3.89 16.54
C ASN A 84 6.04 -3.07 17.80
N PHE A 85 4.76 -2.98 18.19
CA PHE A 85 4.37 -2.39 19.48
C PHE A 85 4.57 -3.34 20.66
N LEU A 86 4.45 -4.66 20.45
CA LEU A 86 4.59 -5.67 21.51
C LEU A 86 6.05 -6.05 21.79
N ASN A 87 6.85 -6.22 20.74
CA ASN A 87 8.27 -6.54 20.87
C ASN A 87 9.09 -5.25 20.82
N MET A 88 9.64 -4.84 21.97
CA MET A 88 10.58 -3.71 22.06
C MET A 88 11.87 -3.91 21.22
N SER A 89 12.13 -5.11 20.68
CA SER A 89 13.23 -5.40 19.75
C SER A 89 12.87 -5.01 18.31
N LYS A 90 13.14 -3.74 17.97
CA LYS A 90 12.88 -3.08 16.69
C LYS A 90 13.82 -3.52 15.57
N MET A 91 13.61 -4.69 14.98
CA MET A 91 14.36 -5.08 13.79
C MET A 91 13.40 -5.60 12.70
N ILE A 92 12.92 -4.67 11.87
CA ILE A 92 12.32 -5.00 10.58
C ILE A 92 13.48 -5.16 9.60
N THR A 93 13.53 -6.30 8.91
CA THR A 93 14.57 -6.51 7.90
C THR A 93 14.36 -5.56 6.72
N PHE A 94 15.43 -5.14 6.05
CA PHE A 94 15.33 -4.24 4.90
C PHE A 94 14.39 -4.80 3.81
N SER A 95 14.46 -6.11 3.54
CA SER A 95 13.58 -6.77 2.57
C SER A 95 12.10 -6.68 2.96
N GLU A 96 11.78 -6.78 4.25
CA GLU A 96 10.40 -6.67 4.71
C GLU A 96 9.85 -5.25 4.58
N CYS A 97 10.67 -4.25 4.88
CA CYS A 97 10.32 -2.84 4.69
C CYS A 97 10.02 -2.55 3.22
N MET A 98 10.86 -3.03 2.30
CA MET A 98 10.64 -2.86 0.87
C MET A 98 9.33 -3.50 0.40
N ILE A 99 9.04 -4.74 0.83
CA ILE A 99 7.78 -5.43 0.48
C ILE A 99 6.56 -4.66 1.00
N GLN A 100 6.62 -4.13 2.22
CA GLN A 100 5.53 -3.32 2.78
C GLN A 100 5.33 -2.02 2.01
N PHE A 101 6.41 -1.32 1.70
CA PHE A 101 6.37 -0.08 0.95
C PHE A 101 5.83 -0.30 -0.47
N PHE A 102 6.27 -1.35 -1.15
CA PHE A 102 5.77 -1.73 -2.46
C PHE A 102 4.27 -2.07 -2.42
N SER A 103 3.85 -2.88 -1.44
CA SER A 103 2.45 -3.25 -1.25
C SER A 103 1.57 -2.01 -0.97
N PHE A 104 2.06 -1.07 -0.17
CA PHE A 104 1.39 0.19 0.11
C PHE A 104 1.26 1.05 -1.16
N ALA A 105 2.35 1.19 -1.93
CA ALA A 105 2.35 1.97 -3.17
C ALA A 105 1.35 1.42 -4.21
N ILE A 106 1.30 0.09 -4.39
CA ILE A 106 0.32 -0.56 -5.27
C ILE A 106 -1.10 -0.27 -4.79
N SER A 107 -1.36 -0.52 -3.51
CA SER A 107 -2.70 -0.42 -2.94
C SER A 107 -3.23 1.01 -3.03
N ALA A 108 -2.47 2.00 -2.56
CA ALA A 108 -2.85 3.41 -2.59
C ALA A 108 -3.12 3.92 -4.01
N THR A 109 -2.27 3.52 -4.97
CA THR A 109 -2.48 3.93 -6.38
C THR A 109 -3.72 3.25 -6.97
N THR A 110 -3.92 1.96 -6.67
CA THR A 110 -5.08 1.21 -7.16
C THR A 110 -6.37 1.76 -6.57
N GLU A 111 -6.40 2.07 -5.27
CA GLU A 111 -7.52 2.74 -4.59
C GLU A 111 -7.88 4.05 -5.30
N CYS A 112 -6.88 4.88 -5.62
CA CYS A 112 -7.11 6.14 -6.33
C CYS A 112 -7.74 5.93 -7.72
N PHE A 113 -7.25 4.94 -8.48
CA PHE A 113 -7.82 4.64 -9.81
C PHE A 113 -9.22 4.03 -9.73
N LEU A 114 -9.50 3.18 -8.73
CA LEU A 114 -10.83 2.65 -8.49
C LEU A 114 -11.82 3.77 -8.10
N LEU A 115 -11.41 4.67 -7.22
CA LEU A 115 -12.22 5.84 -6.84
C LEU A 115 -12.48 6.76 -8.05
N ALA A 116 -11.47 6.97 -8.90
CA ALA A 116 -11.64 7.72 -10.15
C ALA A 116 -12.61 7.03 -11.11
N ALA A 117 -12.54 5.70 -11.26
CA ALA A 117 -13.48 4.92 -12.07
C ALA A 117 -14.92 5.00 -11.52
N MET A 118 -15.08 4.96 -10.20
CA MET A 118 -16.38 5.16 -9.55
C MET A 118 -16.92 6.59 -9.76
N ALA A 119 -16.07 7.61 -9.65
CA ALA A 119 -16.45 8.99 -9.93
C ALA A 119 -16.87 9.16 -11.40
N TYR A 120 -16.16 8.50 -12.32
CA TYR A 120 -16.51 8.47 -13.73
C TYR A 120 -17.86 7.77 -13.99
N ASP A 121 -18.11 6.61 -13.36
CA ASP A 121 -19.41 5.91 -13.41
C ASP A 121 -20.56 6.83 -13.02
N ARG A 122 -20.45 7.47 -11.85
CA ARG A 122 -21.47 8.39 -11.33
C ARG A 122 -21.65 9.60 -12.23
N TYR A 123 -20.56 10.15 -12.76
CA TYR A 123 -20.60 11.27 -13.69
C TYR A 123 -21.40 10.93 -14.96
N VAL A 124 -21.11 9.80 -15.61
CA VAL A 124 -21.82 9.39 -16.83
C VAL A 124 -23.29 9.09 -16.53
N ALA A 125 -23.59 8.46 -15.39
CA ALA A 125 -24.96 8.19 -14.97
C ALA A 125 -25.81 9.46 -14.80
N ILE A 126 -25.22 10.53 -14.25
CA ILE A 126 -25.92 11.80 -14.00
C ILE A 126 -25.98 12.67 -15.27
N CYS A 127 -24.86 12.86 -15.96
CA CYS A 127 -24.78 13.80 -17.07
C CYS A 127 -25.32 13.22 -18.39
N LYS A 128 -25.37 11.90 -18.52
CA LYS A 128 -25.77 11.19 -19.74
C LYS A 128 -26.64 9.96 -19.41
N PRO A 129 -27.82 10.13 -18.80
CA PRO A 129 -28.65 9.00 -18.34
C PRO A 129 -29.17 8.12 -19.48
N LEU A 130 -29.58 8.72 -20.61
CA LEU A 130 -30.14 7.98 -21.75
C LEU A 130 -29.14 7.01 -22.41
N PRO A 131 -27.89 7.42 -22.71
CA PRO A 131 -26.89 6.51 -23.27
C PRO A 131 -26.07 5.75 -22.20
N TYR A 132 -26.29 5.96 -20.89
CA TYR A 132 -25.53 5.30 -19.82
C TYR A 132 -25.36 3.77 -20.01
N PRO A 133 -26.41 2.97 -20.27
CA PRO A 133 -26.26 1.52 -20.41
C PRO A 133 -25.45 1.10 -21.65
N VAL A 134 -25.31 1.98 -22.64
CA VAL A 134 -24.48 1.74 -23.84
C VAL A 134 -23.02 2.13 -23.59
N ILE A 135 -22.79 3.18 -22.80
CA ILE A 135 -21.45 3.66 -22.45
C ILE A 135 -20.84 2.74 -21.39
N MET A 136 -21.53 2.55 -20.27
CA MET A 136 -21.04 1.82 -19.11
C MET A 136 -21.43 0.35 -19.17
N THR A 137 -20.78 -0.36 -20.09
CA THR A 137 -20.96 -1.81 -20.25
C THR A 137 -20.11 -2.61 -19.26
N ASN A 138 -20.49 -3.86 -18.99
CA ASN A 138 -19.70 -4.79 -18.17
C ASN A 138 -18.26 -4.95 -18.71
N ARG A 139 -18.09 -4.88 -20.04
CA ARG A 139 -16.76 -4.95 -20.68
C ARG A 139 -15.91 -3.75 -20.33
N LEU A 140 -16.46 -2.54 -20.40
CA LEU A 140 -15.74 -1.32 -20.02
C LEU A 140 -15.39 -1.34 -18.52
N CYS A 141 -16.33 -1.76 -17.66
CA CYS A 141 -16.08 -1.89 -16.23
C CYS A 141 -14.90 -2.82 -15.92
N PHE A 142 -14.88 -3.98 -16.58
CA PHE A 142 -13.77 -4.92 -16.45
C PHE A 142 -12.44 -4.35 -16.98
N GLN A 143 -12.47 -3.61 -18.09
CA GLN A 143 -11.28 -2.93 -18.62
C GLN A 143 -10.76 -1.87 -17.65
N LEU A 144 -11.63 -1.02 -17.09
CA LEU A 144 -11.27 -0.01 -16.09
C LEU A 144 -10.68 -0.67 -14.83
N LEU A 145 -11.24 -1.79 -14.41
CA LEU A 145 -10.72 -2.56 -13.30
C LEU A 145 -9.29 -3.05 -13.56
N VAL A 146 -9.09 -3.75 -14.68
CA VAL A 146 -7.76 -4.26 -15.08
C VAL A 146 -6.75 -3.12 -15.22
N LEU A 147 -7.15 -2.00 -15.84
CA LEU A 147 -6.30 -0.82 -15.99
C LEU A 147 -5.92 -0.21 -14.63
N SER A 148 -6.83 -0.22 -13.64
CA SER A 148 -6.55 0.27 -12.30
C SER A 148 -5.47 -0.57 -11.61
N PHE A 149 -5.57 -1.90 -11.67
CA PHE A 149 -4.57 -2.81 -11.10
C PHE A 149 -3.22 -2.73 -11.82
N VAL A 150 -3.24 -2.79 -13.16
CA VAL A 150 -2.01 -2.71 -13.97
C VAL A 150 -1.32 -1.35 -13.79
N GLY A 151 -2.10 -0.27 -13.80
CA GLY A 151 -1.60 1.08 -13.57
C GLY A 151 -0.99 1.23 -12.17
N GLY A 152 -1.65 0.70 -11.13
CA GLY A 152 -1.13 0.72 -9.77
C GLY A 152 0.19 -0.03 -9.63
N PHE A 153 0.29 -1.20 -10.28
CA PHE A 153 1.53 -1.98 -10.31
C PHE A 153 2.67 -1.25 -11.05
N LEU A 154 2.42 -0.72 -12.24
CA LEU A 154 3.43 0.02 -13.01
C LEU A 154 3.90 1.28 -12.27
N HIS A 155 2.97 2.01 -11.66
CA HIS A 155 3.29 3.20 -10.88
C HIS A 155 4.18 2.85 -9.68
N ALA A 156 3.85 1.79 -8.94
CA ALA A 156 4.66 1.32 -7.82
C ALA A 156 6.07 0.92 -8.27
N LEU A 157 6.21 0.19 -9.39
CA LEU A 157 7.51 -0.18 -9.94
C LEU A 157 8.36 1.04 -10.31
N ILE A 158 7.76 2.04 -10.97
CA ILE A 158 8.47 3.27 -11.34
C ILE A 158 8.91 4.01 -10.08
N HIS A 159 8.01 4.19 -9.12
CA HIS A 159 8.28 4.91 -7.88
C HIS A 159 9.39 4.25 -7.06
N GLU A 160 9.32 2.93 -6.89
CA GLU A 160 10.32 2.16 -6.14
C GLU A 160 11.67 2.15 -6.87
N SER A 161 11.68 1.97 -8.20
CA SER A 161 12.92 2.02 -8.99
C SER A 161 13.62 3.38 -8.90
N PHE A 162 12.85 4.46 -8.84
CA PHE A 162 13.38 5.80 -8.68
C PHE A 162 13.94 6.03 -7.27
N LEU A 163 13.23 5.57 -6.24
CA LEU A 163 13.71 5.60 -4.85
C LEU A 163 15.01 4.82 -4.68
N PHE A 164 15.10 3.60 -5.21
CA PHE A 164 16.34 2.82 -5.17
C PHE A 164 17.50 3.57 -5.83
N ARG A 165 17.29 4.14 -7.03
CA ARG A 165 18.32 4.92 -7.72
C ARG A 165 18.81 6.10 -6.88
N LEU A 166 17.90 6.83 -6.23
CA LEU A 166 18.25 7.95 -5.35
C LEU A 166 19.05 7.50 -4.12
N THR A 167 18.64 6.42 -3.45
CA THR A 167 19.35 5.90 -2.26
C THR A 167 20.76 5.45 -2.62
N PHE A 168 20.95 4.76 -3.76
CA PHE A 168 22.29 4.38 -4.24
C PHE A 168 23.14 5.59 -4.65
N CYS A 169 22.56 6.62 -5.26
CA CYS A 169 23.28 7.86 -5.59
C CYS A 169 23.75 8.59 -4.33
N ASN A 170 22.91 8.69 -3.30
CA ASN A 170 23.25 9.38 -2.05
C ASN A 170 24.27 8.59 -1.21
N GLN A 171 24.18 7.25 -1.19
CA GLN A 171 25.22 6.43 -0.54
C GLN A 171 26.58 6.61 -1.22
N LYS A 172 26.64 6.61 -2.56
CA LYS A 172 27.89 6.86 -3.30
C LYS A 172 28.46 8.25 -3.02
N ALA A 173 27.62 9.29 -2.97
CA ALA A 173 28.06 10.64 -2.61
C ALA A 173 28.61 10.71 -1.16
N SER A 174 27.95 10.06 -0.21
CA SER A 174 28.41 10.02 1.20
C SER A 174 29.71 9.22 1.41
N VAL A 175 29.93 8.17 0.59
CA VAL A 175 31.17 7.40 0.61
C VAL A 175 32.31 8.22 0.03
N ILE A 176 32.10 8.92 -1.09
CA ILE A 176 33.11 9.80 -1.72
C ILE A 176 33.54 10.92 -0.77
N GLN A 177 32.61 11.47 0.01
CA GLN A 177 32.91 12.52 0.97
C GLN A 177 33.72 12.00 2.17
N LYS A 178 33.45 10.76 2.63
CA LYS A 178 34.27 10.09 3.66
C LYS A 178 35.66 9.68 3.17
N THR A 179 35.85 9.38 1.88
CA THR A 179 37.20 9.10 1.33
C THR A 179 38.02 10.38 1.16
N ASN A 180 37.40 11.51 0.84
CA ASN A 180 38.10 12.80 0.75
C ASN A 180 38.50 13.37 2.12
N ASP A 181 37.78 13.05 3.19
CA ASP A 181 38.11 13.51 4.56
C ASP A 181 39.14 12.61 5.27
N LYS A 182 39.41 11.40 4.75
CA LYS A 182 40.48 10.51 5.25
C LYS A 182 41.83 10.67 4.54
N ASN A 183 41.87 11.45 3.46
CA ASN A 183 43.08 11.70 2.66
C ASN A 183 43.63 13.13 2.88
N LYS A 184 43.22 13.82 3.95
CA LYS A 184 43.78 15.08 4.41
C LYS A 184 44.18 14.94 5.87
#